data_AF-X0LBD0-F1
#
_entry.id   AF-X0LBD0-F1
#
_cell.length_a   1.000
_cell.length_b   1.000
_cell.length_c   1.000
_cell.angle_alpha   90.00
_cell.angle_beta   90.00
_cell.angle_gamma   90.00
#
_symmetry.space_group_name_H-M   'P 1'
#
loop_
_entity.id
_entity.type
_entity.pdbx_description
1 polymer ?
#
loop_
_entity_poly.entity_id
_entity_poly.type
_entity_poly.pdbx_seq_one_letter_code
_entity_poly.pdbx_strand_id
1 'polypeptide(L)'
;MSSYSSAIDRQQGKADTDNNGVARYMLEIETPAGIKSGNEPDLSPQYSQGTPNGILGLSWVLGGVSSIYLGAPKVVYGKVNPPPPDYDTSKPKLIMDGLDLLNPDREYNGPQTVYTTEINNTGLQVKSLGEDGGFLVTDNMGRQIEYGTTLDSRIVTQPEGKAREWRIKKQTDCHGNTIQYNYIPSPQTENTRDVNTSYLDSIKYCSNDVTDSPATRFAQFHYADRKDLVTHSIAGAIITRANLLNSISIGINIGGEITINKTYSLTYGQSATTNDSYLSQVAESSEKDGQAVNLLPTSFSYTAQDTAPGDLFKTVPADPFQAESNVVTCFP
;
A
#
# COMPACT_ATOMS: atom_id res chain seq x y z
N MET A 1 24.18 3.09 29.89
CA MET A 1 22.99 2.25 30.10
C MET A 1 21.82 3.19 30.27
N SER A 2 20.87 3.18 29.34
CA SER A 2 19.75 4.13 29.34
C SER A 2 18.77 3.75 30.45
N SER A 3 18.62 4.60 31.47
CA SER A 3 17.80 4.38 32.65
C SER A 3 16.33 4.74 32.40
N TYR A 4 15.72 4.12 31.39
CA TYR A 4 14.29 4.23 31.16
C TYR A 4 13.68 2.84 31.31
N SER A 5 12.78 2.68 32.28
CA SER A 5 11.91 1.50 32.31
C SER A 5 11.02 1.57 31.07
N SER A 6 11.12 0.58 30.19
CA SER A 6 10.10 0.37 29.16
C SER A 6 8.74 0.34 29.83
N ALA A 7 7.78 1.13 29.33
CA ALA A 7 6.39 0.99 29.76
C ALA A 7 6.02 -0.49 29.62
N ILE A 8 5.46 -1.06 30.69
CA ILE A 8 5.00 -2.45 30.70
C ILE A 8 4.01 -2.59 29.53
N ASP A 9 4.19 -3.64 28.71
CA ASP A 9 3.33 -4.00 27.58
C ASP A 9 3.46 -3.16 26.29
N ARG A 10 4.57 -2.43 26.10
CA ARG A 10 4.83 -1.81 24.79
C ARG A 10 5.07 -2.88 23.71
N GLN A 11 4.26 -2.84 22.65
CA GLN A 11 4.49 -3.58 21.40
C GLN A 11 5.93 -3.40 20.90
N GLN A 12 6.71 -4.48 20.94
CA GLN A 12 7.98 -4.55 20.24
C GLN A 12 7.70 -5.08 18.83
N GLY A 13 8.11 -4.34 17.80
CA GLY A 13 7.91 -4.80 16.44
C GLY A 13 8.64 -6.12 16.20
N LYS A 14 8.15 -6.89 15.23
CA LYS A 14 8.64 -8.22 14.90
C LYS A 14 9.65 -8.14 13.76
N ALA A 15 10.89 -8.56 14.01
CA ALA A 15 11.90 -8.78 12.98
C ALA A 15 11.83 -10.23 12.47
N ASP A 16 12.03 -10.44 11.17
CA ASP A 16 12.05 -11.77 10.55
C ASP A 16 12.95 -11.78 9.30
N THR A 17 13.24 -12.96 8.77
CA THR A 17 13.92 -13.17 7.49
C THR A 17 13.17 -14.23 6.70
N ASP A 18 12.83 -13.93 5.45
CA ASP A 18 12.08 -14.89 4.63
C ASP A 18 12.97 -16.02 4.06
N ASN A 19 12.33 -16.98 3.40
CA ASN A 19 13.01 -18.13 2.78
C ASN A 19 14.01 -17.73 1.68
N ASN A 20 13.98 -16.48 1.21
CA ASN A 20 14.91 -15.94 0.22
C ASN A 20 16.03 -15.09 0.86
N GLY A 21 16.08 -15.01 2.19
CA GLY A 21 17.09 -14.24 2.92
C GLY A 21 16.78 -12.74 2.99
N VAL A 22 15.55 -12.31 2.69
CA VAL A 22 15.15 -10.90 2.73
C VAL A 22 14.81 -10.51 4.17
N ALA A 23 15.47 -9.46 4.67
CA ALA A 23 15.19 -8.91 6.00
C ALA A 23 13.81 -8.22 6.03
N ARG A 24 13.04 -8.50 7.09
CA ARG A 24 11.70 -7.95 7.32
C ARG A 24 11.55 -7.42 8.73
N TYR A 25 10.75 -6.37 8.89
CA TYR A 25 10.36 -5.86 10.20
C TYR A 25 8.93 -5.32 10.15
N MET A 26 8.14 -5.57 11.18
CA MET A 26 6.76 -5.10 11.27
C MET A 26 6.53 -4.44 12.62
N LEU A 27 5.96 -3.24 12.63
CA LEU A 27 5.49 -2.58 13.84
C LEU A 27 3.97 -2.44 13.78
N GLU A 28 3.25 -3.02 14.73
CA GLU A 28 1.80 -2.87 14.80
C GLU A 28 1.44 -1.44 15.24
N ILE A 29 0.37 -0.91 14.65
CA ILE A 29 -0.30 0.31 15.09
C ILE A 29 -1.55 -0.11 15.83
N GLU A 30 -1.51 0.01 17.16
CA GLU A 30 -2.64 -0.36 18.01
C GLU A 30 -3.85 0.53 17.72
N THR A 31 -4.93 -0.08 17.23
CA THR A 31 -6.23 0.54 17.10
C THR A 31 -7.16 0.07 18.22
N PRO A 32 -8.08 0.92 18.72
CA PRO A 32 -9.08 0.47 19.68
C PRO A 32 -9.92 -0.70 19.13
N ALA A 33 -10.25 -1.67 19.98
CA ALA A 33 -10.96 -2.88 19.56
C ALA A 33 -12.30 -2.59 18.86
N GLY A 34 -12.60 -3.38 17.83
CA GLY A 34 -13.86 -3.39 17.11
C GLY A 34 -15.04 -3.91 17.93
N ILE A 35 -16.24 -3.93 17.32
CA ILE A 35 -17.46 -4.49 17.95
C ILE A 35 -17.31 -5.99 18.27
N LYS A 36 -16.46 -6.70 17.51
CA LYS A 36 -15.97 -8.06 17.75
C LYS A 36 -14.51 -8.14 17.31
N SER A 37 -13.76 -9.10 17.84
CA SER A 37 -12.38 -9.35 17.41
C SER A 37 -12.30 -9.53 15.89
N GLY A 38 -11.36 -8.83 15.25
CA GLY A 38 -11.17 -8.82 13.80
C GLY A 38 -12.06 -7.81 13.05
N ASN A 39 -12.80 -6.96 13.75
CA ASN A 39 -13.55 -5.82 13.17
C ASN A 39 -12.87 -4.48 13.50
N GLU A 40 -11.54 -4.49 13.54
CA GLU A 40 -10.68 -3.34 13.70
C GLU A 40 -9.63 -3.32 12.56
N PRO A 41 -9.10 -2.15 12.18
CA PRO A 41 -8.05 -2.07 11.18
C PRO A 41 -6.73 -2.64 11.72
N ASP A 42 -6.11 -3.55 10.95
CA ASP A 42 -4.80 -4.15 11.26
C ASP A 42 -3.67 -3.37 10.56
N LEU A 43 -3.33 -2.20 11.10
CA LEU A 43 -2.36 -1.28 10.49
C LEU A 43 -0.94 -1.55 10.98
N SER A 44 0.04 -1.51 10.07
CA SER A 44 1.44 -1.67 10.46
C SER A 44 2.41 -1.04 9.46
N PRO A 45 3.41 -0.25 9.88
CA PRO A 45 4.60 -0.01 9.09
C PRO A 45 5.39 -1.31 8.94
N GLN A 46 5.58 -1.73 7.69
CA GLN A 46 6.28 -2.96 7.35
C GLN A 46 7.50 -2.63 6.50
N TYR A 47 8.67 -3.00 7.01
CA TYR A 47 9.92 -3.01 6.29
C TYR A 47 10.08 -4.35 5.56
N SER A 48 10.48 -4.28 4.29
CA SER A 48 11.03 -5.42 3.57
C SER A 48 12.17 -4.94 2.70
N GLN A 49 13.33 -5.58 2.84
CA GLN A 49 14.50 -5.24 2.06
C GLN A 49 14.21 -5.34 0.56
N GLY A 50 14.59 -4.31 -0.19
CA GLY A 50 14.40 -4.25 -1.66
C GLY A 50 13.03 -3.72 -2.09
N THR A 51 12.10 -3.47 -1.16
CA THR A 51 10.84 -2.80 -1.50
C THR A 51 11.13 -1.37 -2.01
N PRO A 52 10.51 -0.93 -3.13
CA PRO A 52 10.72 0.40 -3.68
C PRO A 52 10.32 1.55 -2.73
N ASN A 53 10.77 2.75 -3.06
CA ASN A 53 10.38 3.96 -2.35
C ASN A 53 8.87 4.25 -2.49
N GLY A 54 8.21 4.59 -1.39
CA GLY A 54 6.75 4.74 -1.32
C GLY A 54 6.31 5.79 -0.30
N ILE A 55 5.06 5.69 0.16
CA ILE A 55 4.46 6.66 1.11
C ILE A 55 5.10 6.64 2.49
N LEU A 56 5.86 5.60 2.83
CA LEU A 56 6.64 5.47 4.07
C LEU A 56 8.16 5.55 3.81
N GLY A 57 8.57 6.05 2.65
CA GLY A 57 9.97 6.06 2.25
C GLY A 57 10.46 4.72 1.71
N LEU A 58 11.77 4.64 1.51
CA LEU A 58 12.45 3.49 0.92
C LEU A 58 12.27 2.22 1.77
N SER A 59 11.84 1.13 1.13
CA SER A 59 11.69 -0.19 1.73
C SER A 59 10.62 -0.35 2.81
N TRP A 60 9.74 0.65 2.97
CA TRP A 60 8.60 0.60 3.88
C TRP A 60 7.27 0.68 3.15
N VAL A 61 6.30 -0.08 3.62
CA VAL A 61 4.90 -0.05 3.19
C VAL A 61 3.96 -0.02 4.37
N LEU A 62 2.76 0.53 4.18
CA LEU A 62 1.69 0.46 5.16
C LEU A 62 0.90 -0.83 4.93
N GLY A 63 0.98 -1.75 5.89
CA GLY A 63 0.12 -2.92 5.98
C GLY A 63 -1.29 -2.57 6.46
N GLY A 64 -2.24 -3.51 6.28
CA GLY A 64 -3.64 -3.33 6.67
C GLY A 64 -4.53 -2.70 5.61
N VAL A 65 -3.99 -2.47 4.41
CA VAL A 65 -4.74 -1.90 3.28
C VAL A 65 -4.64 -2.88 2.11
N SER A 66 -5.79 -3.40 1.69
CA SER A 66 -5.89 -4.40 0.62
C SER A 66 -6.30 -3.74 -0.71
N SER A 67 -5.85 -4.30 -1.82
CA SER A 67 -6.30 -3.89 -3.14
C SER A 67 -6.27 -5.02 -4.17
N ILE A 68 -7.13 -4.85 -5.18
CA ILE A 68 -7.07 -5.58 -6.44
C ILE A 68 -6.46 -4.64 -7.48
N TYR A 69 -5.47 -5.08 -8.24
CA TYR A 69 -4.83 -4.25 -9.26
C TYR A 69 -4.48 -5.03 -10.53
N LEU A 70 -4.25 -4.29 -11.61
CA LEU A 70 -3.73 -4.83 -12.87
C LEU A 70 -2.21 -4.93 -12.81
N GLY A 71 -1.70 -6.15 -12.71
CA GLY A 71 -0.30 -6.50 -12.86
C GLY A 71 0.10 -6.72 -14.31
N ALA A 72 1.42 -6.88 -14.52
CA ALA A 72 2.00 -7.10 -15.83
C ALA A 72 1.43 -8.36 -16.53
N PRO A 73 1.38 -8.39 -17.88
CA PRO A 73 1.01 -9.57 -18.62
C PRO A 73 1.91 -10.76 -18.28
N LYS A 74 1.30 -11.89 -17.91
CA LYS A 74 1.97 -13.15 -17.60
C LYS A 74 1.03 -14.33 -17.75
N VAL A 75 1.61 -15.53 -17.84
CA VAL A 75 0.88 -16.79 -17.77
C VAL A 75 0.60 -17.10 -16.30
N VAL A 76 -0.68 -17.28 -15.97
CA VAL A 76 -1.13 -17.57 -14.60
C VAL A 76 -1.77 -18.96 -14.48
N TYR A 77 -2.28 -19.48 -15.60
CA TYR A 77 -2.97 -20.76 -15.65
C TYR A 77 -2.00 -21.87 -16.02
N GLY A 78 -2.26 -23.08 -15.51
CA GLY A 78 -1.46 -24.28 -15.75
C GLY A 78 -2.28 -25.41 -16.36
N LYS A 79 -1.67 -26.57 -16.60
CA LYS A 79 -2.36 -27.73 -17.18
C LYS A 79 -3.52 -28.26 -16.32
N VAL A 80 -3.44 -28.07 -15.00
CA VAL A 80 -4.46 -28.54 -14.05
C VAL A 80 -5.67 -27.60 -14.00
N ASN A 81 -5.45 -26.30 -14.27
CA ASN A 81 -6.47 -25.26 -14.30
C ASN A 81 -6.36 -24.53 -15.65
N PRO A 82 -6.94 -25.06 -16.74
CA PRO A 82 -6.83 -24.44 -18.05
C PRO A 82 -7.47 -23.04 -18.05
N PRO A 83 -6.94 -22.10 -18.84
CA PRO A 83 -7.48 -20.74 -18.89
C PRO A 83 -8.87 -20.70 -19.55
N PRO A 84 -9.67 -19.63 -19.29
CA PRO A 84 -10.93 -19.42 -19.99
C PRO A 84 -10.71 -19.16 -21.50
N PRO A 85 -11.76 -19.32 -22.34
CA PRO A 85 -11.63 -19.26 -23.80
C PRO A 85 -11.06 -17.96 -24.38
N ASP A 86 -11.26 -16.83 -23.72
CA ASP A 86 -10.82 -15.48 -24.13
C ASP A 86 -9.51 -15.05 -23.46
N TYR A 87 -8.83 -15.97 -22.76
CA TYR A 87 -7.61 -15.65 -22.04
C TYR A 87 -6.47 -15.24 -22.96
N ASP A 88 -6.10 -13.97 -22.85
CA ASP A 88 -4.99 -13.38 -23.58
C ASP A 88 -3.80 -13.13 -22.65
N THR A 89 -2.71 -13.85 -22.87
CA THR A 89 -1.46 -13.73 -22.08
C THR A 89 -0.78 -12.37 -22.24
N SER A 90 -1.08 -11.61 -23.30
CA SER A 90 -0.52 -10.28 -23.56
C SER A 90 -1.23 -9.16 -22.82
N LYS A 91 -2.39 -9.43 -22.21
CA LYS A 91 -3.15 -8.44 -21.42
C LYS A 91 -2.73 -8.44 -19.94
N PRO A 92 -2.91 -7.33 -19.21
CA PRO A 92 -2.70 -7.28 -17.76
C PRO A 92 -3.50 -8.34 -16.99
N LYS A 93 -3.00 -8.71 -15.80
CA LYS A 93 -3.60 -9.74 -14.94
C LYS A 93 -4.08 -9.14 -13.63
N LEU A 94 -5.18 -9.63 -13.08
CA LEU A 94 -5.78 -9.15 -11.84
C LEU A 94 -5.06 -9.84 -10.70
N ILE A 95 -4.57 -9.03 -9.77
CA ILE A 95 -3.80 -9.46 -8.62
C ILE A 95 -4.48 -8.88 -7.38
N MET A 96 -4.83 -9.71 -6.41
CA MET A 96 -5.35 -9.31 -5.11
C MET A 96 -4.27 -9.54 -4.06
N ASP A 97 -3.78 -8.48 -3.44
CA ASP A 97 -2.75 -8.54 -2.38
C ASP A 97 -1.52 -9.38 -2.75
N GLY A 98 -1.10 -9.31 -4.03
CA GLY A 98 0.03 -10.07 -4.56
C GLY A 98 -0.30 -11.48 -5.07
N LEU A 99 -1.51 -11.97 -4.87
CA LEU A 99 -1.99 -13.26 -5.38
C LEU A 99 -2.76 -13.08 -6.69
N ASP A 100 -2.42 -13.87 -7.70
CA ASP A 100 -3.14 -13.83 -8.97
C ASP A 100 -4.58 -14.34 -8.83
N LEU A 101 -5.50 -13.63 -9.48
CA LEU A 101 -6.90 -14.02 -9.58
C LEU A 101 -7.15 -14.87 -10.82
N LEU A 102 -7.68 -16.07 -10.58
CA LEU A 102 -8.04 -17.07 -11.57
C LEU A 102 -9.55 -17.09 -11.79
N ASN A 103 -9.96 -17.05 -13.04
CA ASN A 103 -11.34 -17.12 -13.50
C ASN A 103 -11.65 -18.55 -13.96
N PRO A 104 -12.57 -19.26 -13.31
CA PRO A 104 -12.87 -20.64 -13.67
C PRO A 104 -13.77 -20.78 -14.89
N ASP A 105 -14.66 -19.83 -15.20
CA ASP A 105 -15.85 -20.14 -16.04
C ASP A 105 -16.39 -19.02 -16.96
N ARG A 106 -15.77 -17.83 -17.04
CA ARG A 106 -16.36 -16.66 -17.76
C ARG A 106 -15.36 -15.83 -18.58
N GLU A 107 -15.83 -14.77 -19.25
CA GLU A 107 -15.01 -13.74 -19.89
C GLU A 107 -14.13 -13.02 -18.87
N TYR A 108 -12.87 -12.77 -19.20
CA TYR A 108 -11.94 -12.12 -18.31
C TYR A 108 -12.31 -10.64 -18.08
N ASN A 109 -12.55 -10.29 -16.82
CA ASN A 109 -12.90 -8.98 -16.27
C ASN A 109 -14.28 -8.48 -16.74
N GLY A 110 -15.10 -9.38 -17.28
CA GLY A 110 -16.48 -9.09 -17.61
C GLY A 110 -17.34 -8.91 -16.35
N PRO A 111 -18.49 -8.22 -16.44
CA PRO A 111 -19.41 -8.09 -15.32
C PRO A 111 -19.90 -9.47 -14.84
N GLN A 112 -20.03 -9.63 -13.53
CA GLN A 112 -20.40 -10.88 -12.85
C GLN A 112 -19.39 -12.03 -13.00
N THR A 113 -18.20 -11.77 -13.55
CA THR A 113 -17.11 -12.74 -13.58
C THR A 113 -16.63 -13.03 -12.18
N VAL A 114 -16.50 -14.30 -11.86
CA VAL A 114 -16.06 -14.76 -10.55
C VAL A 114 -14.61 -15.21 -10.66
N TYR A 115 -13.83 -14.84 -9.67
CA TYR A 115 -12.43 -15.18 -9.52
C TYR A 115 -12.18 -15.84 -8.18
N THR A 116 -11.08 -16.57 -8.12
CA THR A 116 -10.52 -17.16 -6.91
C THR A 116 -9.00 -17.15 -6.99
N THR A 117 -8.32 -17.51 -5.91
CA THR A 117 -6.86 -17.69 -5.88
C THR A 117 -6.49 -19.14 -6.14
N GLU A 118 -5.26 -19.41 -6.57
CA GLU A 118 -4.78 -20.79 -6.81
C GLU A 118 -4.96 -21.69 -5.58
N ILE A 119 -4.67 -21.14 -4.39
CA ILE A 119 -4.96 -21.77 -3.10
C ILE A 119 -6.10 -21.01 -2.46
N ASN A 120 -7.26 -21.66 -2.31
CA ASN A 120 -8.45 -21.06 -1.71
C ASN A 120 -8.96 -21.87 -0.51
N ASN A 121 -8.35 -21.66 0.64
CA ASN A 121 -8.75 -22.32 1.90
C ASN A 121 -9.85 -21.56 2.66
N THR A 122 -10.19 -20.34 2.23
CA THR A 122 -11.14 -19.44 2.91
C THR A 122 -12.50 -19.38 2.21
N GLY A 123 -12.69 -20.14 1.12
CA GLY A 123 -13.88 -20.04 0.29
C GLY A 123 -14.05 -18.66 -0.35
N LEU A 124 -12.93 -17.95 -0.57
CA LEU A 124 -12.90 -16.63 -1.18
C LEU A 124 -13.52 -16.66 -2.58
N GLN A 125 -14.52 -15.79 -2.79
CA GLN A 125 -15.14 -15.55 -4.07
C GLN A 125 -15.01 -14.07 -4.41
N VAL A 126 -14.30 -13.75 -5.50
CA VAL A 126 -14.09 -12.36 -5.95
C VAL A 126 -14.92 -12.13 -7.21
N LYS A 127 -15.98 -11.34 -7.10
CA LYS A 127 -16.93 -11.06 -8.18
C LYS A 127 -16.67 -9.68 -8.78
N SER A 128 -16.33 -9.63 -10.07
CA SER A 128 -16.21 -8.38 -10.82
C SER A 128 -17.60 -7.77 -11.06
N LEU A 129 -17.70 -6.46 -10.87
CA LEU A 129 -18.86 -5.66 -11.24
C LEU A 129 -18.71 -5.03 -12.64
N GLY A 130 -17.62 -5.36 -13.37
CA GLY A 130 -17.21 -4.76 -14.64
C GLY A 130 -16.05 -3.76 -14.48
N GLU A 131 -15.47 -3.32 -15.60
CA GLU A 131 -14.24 -2.49 -15.64
C GLU A 131 -14.35 -1.24 -14.74
N ASP A 132 -15.51 -0.57 -14.74
CA ASP A 132 -15.79 0.61 -13.92
C ASP A 132 -16.72 0.31 -12.72
N GLY A 133 -16.92 -0.96 -12.38
CA GLY A 133 -17.79 -1.38 -11.29
C GLY A 133 -17.05 -1.66 -9.98
N GLY A 134 -15.80 -2.10 -10.07
CA GLY A 134 -15.05 -2.63 -8.93
C GLY A 134 -15.34 -4.11 -8.68
N PHE A 135 -15.11 -4.56 -7.45
CA PHE A 135 -15.27 -5.96 -7.07
C PHE A 135 -16.02 -6.10 -5.76
N LEU A 136 -16.80 -7.19 -5.66
CA LEU A 136 -17.38 -7.67 -4.42
C LEU A 136 -16.72 -8.99 -4.06
N VAL A 137 -16.21 -9.09 -2.84
CA VAL A 137 -15.51 -10.27 -2.34
C VAL A 137 -16.28 -10.83 -1.17
N THR A 138 -16.47 -12.14 -1.15
CA THR A 138 -17.12 -12.85 -0.06
C THR A 138 -16.22 -13.99 0.40
N ASP A 139 -16.11 -14.21 1.70
CA ASP A 139 -15.45 -15.39 2.28
C ASP A 139 -16.47 -16.40 2.85
N ASN A 140 -15.98 -17.58 3.26
CA ASN A 140 -16.80 -18.63 3.82
C ASN A 140 -17.45 -18.28 5.19
N MET A 141 -17.04 -17.19 5.83
CA MET A 141 -17.65 -16.67 7.06
C MET A 141 -18.78 -15.68 6.77
N GLY A 142 -19.07 -15.41 5.50
CA GLY A 142 -20.11 -14.49 5.07
C GLY A 142 -19.72 -13.02 5.21
N ARG A 143 -18.43 -12.71 5.41
CA ARG A 143 -17.93 -11.34 5.36
C ARG A 143 -17.92 -10.87 3.91
N GLN A 144 -18.41 -9.65 3.70
CA GLN A 144 -18.44 -9.00 2.40
C GLN A 144 -17.40 -7.88 2.37
N ILE A 145 -16.64 -7.78 1.29
CA ILE A 145 -15.62 -6.75 1.09
C ILE A 145 -15.85 -6.12 -0.28
N GLU A 146 -15.89 -4.80 -0.30
CA GLU A 146 -16.04 -3.99 -1.50
C GLU A 146 -14.69 -3.41 -1.90
N TYR A 147 -14.31 -3.55 -3.17
CA TYR A 147 -13.09 -2.97 -3.73
C TYR A 147 -13.42 -2.02 -4.87
N GLY A 148 -12.96 -0.78 -4.77
CA GLY A 148 -13.17 0.21 -5.82
C GLY A 148 -14.64 0.35 -6.21
N THR A 149 -15.59 0.26 -5.28
CA THR A 149 -17.03 0.45 -5.58
C THR A 149 -17.39 1.93 -5.71
N THR A 150 -16.50 2.82 -5.25
CA THR A 150 -16.63 4.29 -5.35
C THR A 150 -15.43 4.89 -6.10
N LEU A 151 -15.59 6.11 -6.62
CA LEU A 151 -14.52 6.78 -7.36
C LEU A 151 -13.26 7.02 -6.51
N ASP A 152 -13.41 7.39 -5.24
CA ASP A 152 -12.28 7.62 -4.34
C ASP A 152 -11.49 6.33 -4.07
N SER A 153 -12.13 5.16 -4.06
CA SER A 153 -11.44 3.87 -3.86
C SER A 153 -10.80 3.29 -5.13
N ARG A 154 -10.86 4.01 -6.26
CA ARG A 154 -10.20 3.62 -7.51
C ARG A 154 -8.98 4.47 -7.77
N ILE A 155 -7.96 3.85 -8.35
CA ILE A 155 -6.92 4.59 -9.05
C ILE A 155 -7.17 4.49 -10.54
N VAL A 156 -7.48 5.62 -11.15
CA VAL A 156 -7.66 5.76 -12.60
C VAL A 156 -6.43 6.41 -13.22
N THR A 157 -6.11 6.05 -14.46
CA THR A 157 -5.04 6.68 -15.24
C THR A 157 -5.63 7.65 -16.26
N GLN A 158 -5.04 8.84 -16.36
CA GLN A 158 -5.30 9.78 -17.44
C GLN A 158 -4.38 9.53 -18.64
N PRO A 159 -4.84 9.84 -19.87
CA PRO A 159 -6.13 10.46 -20.21
C PRO A 159 -7.31 9.48 -20.35
N GLU A 160 -7.07 8.17 -20.39
CA GLU A 160 -8.08 7.17 -20.78
C GLU A 160 -9.19 6.98 -19.73
N GLY A 161 -8.96 7.40 -18.47
CA GLY A 161 -9.91 7.28 -17.38
C GLY A 161 -10.10 5.86 -16.85
N LYS A 162 -9.28 4.90 -17.31
CA LYS A 162 -9.39 3.49 -16.94
C LYS A 162 -8.87 3.23 -15.53
N ALA A 163 -9.62 2.45 -14.76
CA ALA A 163 -9.18 1.98 -13.46
C ALA A 163 -8.05 0.94 -13.61
N ARG A 164 -6.98 1.09 -12.83
CA ARG A 164 -5.87 0.13 -12.74
C ARG A 164 -5.76 -0.55 -11.39
N GLU A 165 -6.35 0.04 -10.36
CA GLU A 165 -6.32 -0.44 -8.99
C GLU A 165 -7.65 -0.09 -8.31
N TRP A 166 -8.23 -1.08 -7.64
CA TRP A 166 -9.47 -1.02 -6.88
C TRP A 166 -9.10 -1.36 -5.43
N ARG A 167 -9.01 -0.33 -4.60
CA ARG A 167 -8.64 -0.48 -3.19
C ARG A 167 -9.87 -0.80 -2.36
N ILE A 168 -9.65 -1.46 -1.23
CA ILE A 168 -10.71 -1.75 -0.28
C ILE A 168 -11.50 -0.46 0.03
N LYS A 169 -12.82 -0.51 -0.12
CA LYS A 169 -13.72 0.60 0.21
C LYS A 169 -14.43 0.34 1.52
N LYS A 170 -14.94 -0.87 1.68
CA LYS A 170 -15.78 -1.25 2.81
C LYS A 170 -15.64 -2.74 3.10
N GLN A 171 -15.65 -3.10 4.37
CA GLN A 171 -15.80 -4.45 4.85
C GLN A 171 -17.04 -4.51 5.76
N THR A 172 -17.88 -5.52 5.57
CA THR A 172 -19.09 -5.77 6.37
C THR A 172 -19.08 -7.21 6.84
N ASP A 173 -19.17 -7.42 8.16
CA ASP A 173 -19.29 -8.75 8.73
C ASP A 173 -20.72 -9.32 8.60
N CYS A 174 -20.92 -10.59 8.95
CA CYS A 174 -22.23 -11.25 8.87
C CYS A 174 -23.29 -10.70 9.84
N HIS A 175 -22.93 -9.80 10.76
CA HIS A 175 -23.84 -9.12 11.67
C HIS A 175 -24.08 -7.65 11.26
N GLY A 176 -23.55 -7.23 10.11
CA GLY A 176 -23.67 -5.88 9.59
C GLY A 176 -22.69 -4.87 10.18
N ASN A 177 -21.70 -5.28 10.99
CA ASN A 177 -20.67 -4.37 11.48
C ASN A 177 -19.71 -4.01 10.37
N THR A 178 -19.29 -2.74 10.30
CA THR A 178 -18.55 -2.22 9.15
C THR A 178 -17.25 -1.51 9.48
N ILE A 179 -16.31 -1.61 8.53
CA ILE A 179 -15.07 -0.84 8.44
C ILE A 179 -15.07 -0.17 7.06
N GLN A 180 -14.90 1.15 7.02
CA GLN A 180 -14.90 1.93 5.79
C GLN A 180 -13.58 2.67 5.62
N TYR A 181 -13.04 2.63 4.40
CA TYR A 181 -11.78 3.24 3.99
C TYR A 181 -12.09 4.41 3.05
N ASN A 182 -11.51 5.57 3.30
CA ASN A 182 -11.71 6.78 2.49
C ASN A 182 -10.38 7.27 1.97
N TYR A 183 -10.39 7.75 0.73
CA TYR A 183 -9.18 8.16 0.05
C TYR A 183 -9.31 9.57 -0.53
N ILE A 184 -8.17 10.24 -0.67
CA ILE A 184 -8.08 11.58 -1.25
C ILE A 184 -7.05 11.59 -2.40
N PRO A 185 -7.32 12.27 -3.52
CA PRO A 185 -6.42 12.31 -4.67
C PRO A 185 -5.04 12.90 -4.33
N SER A 186 -5.01 13.92 -3.47
CA SER A 186 -3.80 14.50 -2.91
C SER A 186 -4.09 15.07 -1.51
N PRO A 187 -3.16 14.93 -0.54
CA PRO A 187 -3.21 15.63 0.73
C PRO A 187 -3.02 17.15 0.57
N GLN A 188 -2.37 17.58 -0.51
CA GLN A 188 -2.20 19.00 -0.82
C GLN A 188 -3.37 19.49 -1.68
N THR A 189 -4.04 20.54 -1.22
CA THR A 189 -5.18 21.15 -1.94
C THR A 189 -4.73 22.13 -3.02
N GLU A 190 -3.52 22.67 -2.91
CA GLU A 190 -2.95 23.64 -3.84
C GLU A 190 -1.62 23.14 -4.39
N ASN A 191 -1.29 23.49 -5.64
CA ASN A 191 -0.02 23.14 -6.30
C ASN A 191 0.34 21.66 -6.20
N THR A 192 -0.66 20.77 -6.26
CA THR A 192 -0.43 19.34 -6.14
C THR A 192 0.49 18.85 -7.26
N ARG A 193 1.50 18.07 -6.88
CA ARG A 193 2.43 17.38 -7.77
C ARG A 193 2.08 15.90 -7.95
N ASP A 194 1.00 15.46 -7.30
CA ASP A 194 0.49 14.10 -7.40
C ASP A 194 -0.16 13.88 -8.76
N VAL A 195 0.18 12.76 -9.41
CA VAL A 195 -0.35 12.40 -10.72
C VAL A 195 -0.78 10.95 -10.69
N ASN A 196 -2.03 10.68 -11.10
CA ASN A 196 -2.62 9.34 -11.20
C ASN A 196 -2.40 8.50 -9.91
N THR A 197 -2.45 9.13 -8.74
CA THR A 197 -2.29 8.49 -7.42
C THR A 197 -3.36 9.00 -6.47
N SER A 198 -3.43 8.44 -5.27
CA SER A 198 -4.19 8.98 -4.15
C SER A 198 -3.72 8.32 -2.85
N TYR A 199 -4.26 8.78 -1.74
CA TYR A 199 -3.78 8.49 -0.39
C TYR A 199 -4.94 8.04 0.48
N LEU A 200 -4.69 7.10 1.39
CA LEU A 200 -5.68 6.74 2.41
C LEU A 200 -5.80 7.93 3.36
N ASP A 201 -7.00 8.49 3.48
CA ASP A 201 -7.30 9.63 4.32
C ASP A 201 -7.77 9.18 5.70
N SER A 202 -8.76 8.30 5.74
CA SER A 202 -9.34 7.85 6.99
C SER A 202 -9.88 6.42 6.90
N ILE A 203 -9.81 5.72 8.02
CA ILE A 203 -10.56 4.49 8.26
C ILE A 203 -11.55 4.77 9.38
N LYS A 204 -12.82 4.45 9.14
CA LYS A 204 -13.92 4.61 10.10
C LYS A 204 -14.53 3.25 10.37
N TYR A 205 -14.70 2.89 11.63
CA TYR A 205 -15.17 1.55 12.02
C TYR A 205 -16.01 1.60 13.29
N CYS A 206 -16.52 0.43 13.70
CA CYS A 206 -17.58 0.30 14.70
C CYS A 206 -18.89 0.99 14.28
N SER A 207 -19.18 1.02 12.98
CA SER A 207 -20.51 1.31 12.43
C SER A 207 -21.28 0.01 12.20
N ASN A 208 -22.60 0.10 12.02
CA ASN A 208 -23.44 -1.05 11.67
C ASN A 208 -24.51 -0.67 10.65
N ASP A 209 -24.55 -1.37 9.51
CA ASP A 209 -25.47 -1.09 8.40
C ASP A 209 -26.92 -1.53 8.69
N VAL A 210 -27.11 -2.53 9.55
CA VAL A 210 -28.45 -3.07 9.88
C VAL A 210 -29.18 -2.14 10.85
N THR A 211 -28.45 -1.57 11.81
CA THR A 211 -28.99 -0.63 12.80
C THR A 211 -28.75 0.83 12.43
N ASP A 212 -28.17 1.12 11.27
CA ASP A 212 -27.76 2.45 10.80
C ASP A 212 -26.95 3.24 11.85
N SER A 213 -26.09 2.53 12.58
CA SER A 213 -25.28 3.12 13.64
C SER A 213 -24.00 3.72 13.07
N PRO A 214 -23.69 5.01 13.36
CA PRO A 214 -22.53 5.67 12.81
C PRO A 214 -21.24 5.09 13.36
N ALA A 215 -20.13 5.28 12.64
CA ALA A 215 -18.82 4.86 13.09
C ALA A 215 -18.41 5.63 14.35
N THR A 216 -17.99 4.90 15.38
CA THR A 216 -17.60 5.47 16.68
C THR A 216 -16.09 5.51 16.88
N ARG A 217 -15.33 4.94 15.96
CA ARG A 217 -13.87 4.87 16.02
C ARG A 217 -13.27 5.20 14.67
N PHE A 218 -12.06 5.76 14.68
CA PHE A 218 -11.36 6.10 13.46
C PHE A 218 -9.83 6.03 13.58
N ALA A 219 -9.19 5.88 12.42
CA ALA A 219 -7.79 6.19 12.20
C ALA A 219 -7.72 7.24 11.08
N GLN A 220 -7.07 8.38 11.35
CA GLN A 220 -6.88 9.48 10.41
C GLN A 220 -5.41 9.54 10.01
N PHE A 221 -5.15 9.66 8.72
CA PHE A 221 -3.82 9.67 8.14
C PHE A 221 -3.47 11.09 7.71
N HIS A 222 -2.29 11.55 8.13
CA HIS A 222 -1.79 12.88 7.82
C HIS A 222 -0.50 12.77 7.05
N TYR A 223 -0.36 13.58 6.02
CA TYR A 223 0.77 13.52 5.10
C TYR A 223 1.48 14.87 5.05
N ALA A 224 2.77 14.81 4.71
CA ALA A 224 3.59 15.98 4.45
C ALA A 224 4.25 15.86 3.07
N ASP A 225 4.56 17.01 2.48
CA ASP A 225 5.33 17.07 1.24
C ASP A 225 6.66 16.35 1.38
N ARG A 226 7.03 15.62 0.32
CA ARG A 226 8.36 15.04 0.17
C ARG A 226 9.18 15.83 -0.84
N LYS A 227 10.51 15.78 -0.68
CA LYS A 227 11.46 16.41 -1.62
C LYS A 227 11.85 15.47 -2.75
N ASP A 228 11.87 14.17 -2.48
CA ASP A 228 12.23 13.08 -3.37
C ASP A 228 10.98 12.49 -4.06
N LEU A 229 10.46 13.18 -5.08
CA LEU A 229 9.27 12.72 -5.79
C LEU A 229 9.45 11.28 -6.31
N VAL A 230 8.48 10.42 -6.00
CA VAL A 230 8.46 9.04 -6.53
C VAL A 230 7.67 9.04 -7.82
N THR A 231 8.38 8.98 -8.94
CA THR A 231 7.79 8.94 -10.28
C THR A 231 8.11 7.61 -10.96
N HIS A 232 7.08 6.95 -11.48
CA HIS A 232 7.20 5.74 -12.29
C HIS A 232 6.12 5.73 -13.36
N SER A 233 6.25 4.82 -14.34
CA SER A 233 5.22 4.61 -15.35
C SER A 233 4.66 3.20 -15.27
N ILE A 234 3.35 3.08 -15.48
CA ILE A 234 2.67 1.80 -15.66
C ILE A 234 1.74 1.90 -16.86
N ALA A 235 1.83 0.95 -17.78
CA ALA A 235 0.98 0.88 -18.98
C ALA A 235 0.88 2.21 -19.76
N GLY A 236 1.97 2.99 -19.82
CA GLY A 236 2.04 4.27 -20.53
C GLY A 236 1.58 5.49 -19.70
N ALA A 237 0.94 5.29 -18.55
CA ALA A 237 0.58 6.38 -17.65
C ALA A 237 1.73 6.71 -16.69
N ILE A 238 1.95 8.00 -16.41
CA ILE A 238 2.88 8.45 -15.38
C ILE A 238 2.16 8.48 -14.03
N ILE A 239 2.83 8.01 -12.99
CA ILE A 239 2.39 8.08 -11.61
C ILE A 239 3.43 8.86 -10.84
N THR A 240 3.00 9.90 -10.13
CA THR A 240 3.86 10.68 -9.24
C THR A 240 3.25 10.71 -7.86
N ARG A 241 4.03 10.35 -6.83
CA ARG A 241 3.69 10.53 -5.42
C ARG A 241 4.56 11.63 -4.83
N ALA A 242 3.92 12.67 -4.31
CA ALA A 242 4.55 13.87 -3.78
C ALA A 242 4.48 14.00 -2.26
N ASN A 243 3.88 13.02 -1.56
CA ASN A 243 3.69 13.09 -0.12
C ASN A 243 4.17 11.82 0.60
N LEU A 244 4.61 11.99 1.85
CA LEU A 244 4.94 10.94 2.82
C LEU A 244 3.93 10.95 3.96
N LEU A 245 3.63 9.79 4.53
CA LEU A 245 2.79 9.70 5.73
C LEU A 245 3.55 10.28 6.92
N ASN A 246 3.06 11.37 7.48
CA ASN A 246 3.68 12.07 8.59
C ASN A 246 3.18 11.56 9.94
N SER A 247 1.87 11.29 10.06
CA SER A 247 1.32 10.74 11.29
C SER A 247 0.00 10.01 11.07
N ILE A 248 -0.35 9.14 12.03
CA ILE A 248 -1.65 8.49 12.13
C ILE A 248 -2.26 8.85 13.49
N SER A 249 -3.40 9.54 13.45
CA SER A 249 -4.18 9.91 14.64
C SER A 249 -5.30 8.89 14.84
N ILE A 250 -5.40 8.32 16.03
CA ILE A 250 -6.36 7.27 16.36
C ILE A 250 -7.27 7.76 17.47
N GLY A 251 -8.58 7.59 17.29
CA GLY A 251 -9.52 8.16 18.23
C GLY A 251 -10.92 7.57 18.16
N ILE A 252 -11.77 8.16 18.98
CA ILE A 252 -13.20 7.88 19.05
C ILE A 252 -13.99 9.11 18.64
N ASN A 253 -15.17 8.86 18.07
CA ASN A 253 -16.17 9.87 17.76
C ASN A 253 -17.50 9.42 18.39
N ILE A 254 -17.90 10.06 19.49
CA ILE A 254 -19.14 9.72 20.19
C ILE A 254 -20.04 10.95 20.15
N GLY A 255 -21.21 10.82 19.52
CA GLY A 255 -22.17 11.94 19.42
C GLY A 255 -21.65 13.16 18.66
N GLY A 256 -20.61 13.00 17.82
CA GLY A 256 -19.95 14.10 17.11
C GLY A 256 -18.73 14.68 17.84
N GLU A 257 -18.49 14.29 19.09
CA GLU A 257 -17.31 14.70 19.85
C GLU A 257 -16.12 13.79 19.52
N ILE A 258 -15.05 14.40 19.01
CA ILE A 258 -13.82 13.71 18.64
C ILE A 258 -12.84 13.75 19.81
N THR A 259 -12.35 12.58 20.22
CA THR A 259 -11.23 12.44 21.16
C THR A 259 -10.13 11.61 20.51
N ILE A 260 -8.94 12.19 20.38
CA ILE A 260 -7.74 11.48 19.93
C ILE A 260 -7.14 10.76 21.13
N ASN A 261 -6.98 9.44 21.04
CA ASN A 261 -6.40 8.62 22.10
C ASN A 261 -4.90 8.44 21.92
N LYS A 262 -4.46 8.26 20.67
CA LYS A 262 -3.07 7.98 20.32
C LYS A 262 -2.72 8.64 18.99
N THR A 263 -1.46 9.05 18.86
CA THR A 263 -0.88 9.52 17.60
C THR A 263 0.45 8.81 17.37
N TYR A 264 0.60 8.20 16.20
CA TYR A 264 1.87 7.65 15.74
C TYR A 264 2.51 8.65 14.80
N SER A 265 3.65 9.23 15.19
CA SER A 265 4.41 10.19 14.38
C SER A 265 5.58 9.50 13.71
N LEU A 266 5.75 9.75 12.41
CA LEU A 266 6.77 9.14 11.57
C LEU A 266 7.81 10.20 11.20
N THR A 267 9.06 9.93 11.54
CA THR A 267 10.19 10.81 11.21
C THR A 267 11.03 10.18 10.11
N TYR A 268 11.51 11.01 9.19
CA TYR A 268 12.27 10.56 8.03
C TYR A 268 13.68 11.15 8.01
N GLY A 269 14.65 10.34 7.60
CA GLY A 269 15.94 10.82 7.11
C GLY A 269 15.94 10.89 5.59
N GLN A 270 17.04 11.38 5.00
CA GLN A 270 17.26 11.36 3.56
C GLN A 270 18.61 10.71 3.25
N SER A 271 18.62 9.81 2.27
CA SER A 271 19.84 9.16 1.77
C SER A 271 20.77 10.21 1.15
N ALA A 272 22.03 10.26 1.60
CA ALA A 272 23.01 11.18 1.02
C ALA A 272 23.36 10.83 -0.44
N THR A 273 23.14 9.58 -0.86
CA THR A 273 23.48 9.09 -2.20
C THR A 273 22.31 9.25 -3.17
N THR A 274 21.10 8.89 -2.74
CA THR A 274 19.92 8.84 -3.64
C THR A 274 18.91 9.96 -3.40
N ASN A 275 19.07 10.73 -2.30
CA ASN A 275 18.08 11.66 -1.77
C ASN A 275 16.74 11.03 -1.34
N ASP A 276 16.59 9.71 -1.45
CA ASP A 276 15.40 9.00 -1.02
C ASP A 276 15.17 9.18 0.49
N SER A 277 13.94 9.52 0.84
CA SER A 277 13.46 9.50 2.21
C SER A 277 13.39 8.07 2.73
N TYR A 278 13.86 7.85 3.95
CA TYR A 278 13.74 6.58 4.66
C TYR A 278 13.15 6.84 6.05
N LEU A 279 12.30 5.93 6.54
CA LEU A 279 11.71 6.04 7.87
C LEU A 279 12.79 5.84 8.93
N SER A 280 13.08 6.88 9.73
CA SER A 280 14.10 6.84 10.77
C SER A 280 13.51 6.58 12.15
N GLN A 281 12.29 7.06 12.43
CA GLN A 281 11.64 6.84 13.72
C GLN A 281 10.12 6.73 13.61
N VAL A 282 9.54 5.94 14.53
CA VAL A 282 8.11 5.95 14.83
C VAL A 282 7.95 6.21 16.34
N ALA A 283 7.21 7.26 16.70
CA ALA A 283 6.94 7.64 18.07
C ALA A 283 5.43 7.63 18.34
N GLU A 284 5.01 6.96 19.41
CA GLU A 284 3.64 7.02 19.90
C GLU A 284 3.52 8.13 20.95
N SER A 285 2.45 8.91 20.84
CA SER A 285 2.10 9.92 21.81
C SER A 285 0.60 9.92 22.11
N SER A 286 0.24 10.46 23.27
CA SER A 286 -1.14 10.74 23.65
C SER A 286 -1.21 12.13 24.27
N GLU A 287 -2.28 12.85 24.02
CA GLU A 287 -2.54 14.15 24.65
C GLU A 287 -3.81 14.08 25.49
N LYS A 288 -3.75 14.62 26.71
CA LYS A 288 -4.92 14.81 27.56
C LYS A 288 -4.80 16.15 28.28
N ASP A 289 -5.86 16.96 28.22
CA ASP A 289 -5.94 18.26 28.87
C ASP A 289 -4.75 19.20 28.54
N GLY A 290 -4.27 19.16 27.29
CA GLY A 290 -3.13 19.95 26.80
C GLY A 290 -1.76 19.44 27.23
N GLN A 291 -1.68 18.30 27.93
CA GLN A 291 -0.42 17.64 28.28
C GLN A 291 -0.18 16.45 27.35
N ALA A 292 0.89 16.53 26.57
CA ALA A 292 1.35 15.45 25.72
C ALA A 292 2.32 14.53 26.47
N VAL A 293 2.06 13.23 26.40
CA VAL A 293 2.97 12.16 26.85
C VAL A 293 3.49 11.47 25.60
N ASN A 294 4.82 11.37 25.49
CA ASN A 294 5.49 10.70 24.37
C ASN A 294 6.19 9.44 24.89
N LEU A 295 5.98 8.32 24.21
CA LEU A 295 6.80 7.14 24.42
C LEU A 295 8.17 7.29 23.73
N LEU A 296 9.16 6.52 24.17
CA LEU A 296 10.46 6.47 23.51
C LEU A 296 10.28 5.99 22.06
N PRO A 297 10.84 6.67 21.05
CA PRO A 297 10.65 6.28 19.65
C PRO A 297 11.29 4.93 19.34
N THR A 298 10.63 4.14 18.49
CA THR A 298 11.32 3.04 17.76
C THR A 298 12.18 3.68 16.69
N SER A 299 13.49 3.43 16.72
CA SER A 299 14.44 4.05 15.80
C SER A 299 15.04 3.02 14.84
N PHE A 300 15.23 3.42 13.59
CA PHE A 300 15.80 2.63 12.52
C PHE A 300 17.05 3.32 11.98
N SER A 301 18.08 2.52 11.74
CA SER A 301 19.34 2.99 11.15
C SER A 301 19.64 2.19 9.90
N TYR A 302 20.23 2.87 8.92
CA TYR A 302 20.50 2.31 7.60
C TYR A 302 21.99 2.43 7.35
N THR A 303 22.54 1.47 6.61
CA THR A 303 23.92 1.57 6.14
C THR A 303 23.99 2.67 5.10
N ALA A 304 24.42 3.86 5.51
CA ALA A 304 24.90 4.86 4.57
C ALA A 304 26.25 4.36 4.03
N GLN A 305 26.45 4.37 2.71
CA GLN A 305 27.82 4.42 2.21
C GLN A 305 28.35 5.81 2.58
N ASP A 306 29.24 5.88 3.57
CA ASP A 306 29.99 7.10 3.93
C ASP A 306 30.89 7.60 2.79
N THR A 307 30.96 6.87 1.68
CA THR A 307 31.55 7.36 0.45
C THR A 307 30.52 8.17 -0.32
N ALA A 308 30.81 9.47 -0.50
CA ALA A 308 30.32 10.22 -1.65
C ALA A 308 30.40 9.31 -2.88
N PRO A 309 29.43 9.36 -3.83
CA PRO A 309 29.56 8.64 -5.08
C PRO A 309 30.80 9.19 -5.80
N GLY A 310 31.97 8.65 -5.48
CA GLY A 310 33.14 8.74 -6.33
C GLY A 310 32.74 8.12 -7.65
N ASP A 311 33.31 8.63 -8.74
CA ASP A 311 33.02 8.24 -10.13
C ASP A 311 33.06 6.71 -10.34
N LEU A 312 32.03 5.99 -9.92
CA LEU A 312 31.87 4.55 -10.09
C LEU A 312 31.55 4.23 -11.56
N PHE A 313 31.06 5.24 -12.28
CA PHE A 313 30.88 5.23 -13.72
C PHE A 313 31.54 6.47 -14.30
N LYS A 314 32.71 6.29 -14.92
CA LYS A 314 33.23 7.29 -15.86
C LYS A 314 32.30 7.27 -17.07
N THR A 315 31.77 8.42 -17.47
CA THR A 315 31.15 8.57 -18.78
C THR A 315 32.17 8.15 -19.84
N VAL A 316 31.86 7.09 -20.58
CA VAL A 316 32.57 6.84 -21.84
C VAL A 316 32.20 8.02 -22.75
N PRO A 317 33.16 8.72 -23.36
CA PRO A 317 32.86 9.78 -24.32
C PRO A 317 31.85 9.30 -25.36
N ALA A 318 30.94 10.17 -25.78
CA ALA A 318 29.77 9.88 -26.60
C ALA A 318 30.08 9.41 -28.05
N ASP A 319 31.29 8.96 -28.35
CA ASP A 319 31.70 8.54 -29.69
C ASP A 319 32.36 7.16 -29.70
N PRO A 320 31.57 6.07 -29.57
CA PRO A 320 32.08 4.71 -29.72
C PRO A 320 32.26 4.29 -31.19
N PHE A 321 31.95 5.15 -32.17
CA PHE A 321 32.02 4.83 -33.60
C PHE A 321 32.77 5.92 -34.38
N GLN A 322 34.08 6.04 -34.15
CA GLN A 322 34.94 6.56 -35.21
C GLN A 322 34.96 5.54 -36.36
N ALA A 323 34.72 6.02 -37.57
CA ALA A 323 34.67 5.24 -38.79
C ALA A 323 35.85 4.26 -38.90
N GLU A 324 35.52 3.02 -39.27
CA GLU A 324 36.43 1.91 -39.51
C GLU A 324 37.71 2.34 -40.25
N SER A 325 38.86 2.19 -39.58
CA SER A 325 40.17 2.27 -40.22
C SER A 325 40.99 1.01 -39.99
N ASN A 326 40.32 -0.15 -39.92
CA ASN A 326 40.97 -1.46 -39.92
C ASN A 326 40.43 -2.34 -41.06
N VAL A 327 40.60 -1.88 -42.31
CA VAL A 327 40.68 -2.81 -43.44
C VAL A 327 42.11 -3.33 -43.48
N VAL A 328 42.39 -4.35 -42.66
CA VAL A 328 43.60 -5.17 -42.86
C VAL A 328 43.27 -6.18 -43.95
N THR A 329 43.88 -5.94 -45.11
CA THR A 329 44.03 -6.80 -46.26
C THR A 329 44.26 -8.27 -45.89
N CYS A 330 43.36 -9.14 -46.34
CA CYS A 330 43.63 -10.57 -46.52
C CYS A 330 43.14 -10.96 -47.93
N PHE A 331 44.03 -10.87 -48.91
CA PHE A 331 44.00 -11.77 -50.06
C PHE A 331 45.40 -12.39 -50.19
N PRO A 332 45.50 -13.68 -50.55
CA PRO A 332 46.78 -14.29 -50.91
C PRO A 332 47.36 -13.70 -52.20
#